data_AF-A0A815YWF1-F1
#
_entry.id   AF-A0A815YWF1-F1
#
_cell.length_a   1.000
_cell.length_b   1.000
_cell.length_c   1.000
_cell.angle_alpha   90.00
_cell.angle_beta   90.00
_cell.angle_gamma   90.00
#
_symmetry.space_group_name_H-M   'P 1'
#
loop_
_entity.id
_entity.type
_entity.pdbx_description
1 polymer ?
#
loop_
_entity_poly.entity_id
_entity_poly.type
_entity_poly.pdbx_seq_one_letter_code
_entity_poly.pdbx_strand_id
1 'polypeptide(L)'
;MFFYTRYPSSSVLKAYFPDVRFNKLITAQLVKWFSNFREFFYIQIEKYARQYLAEGIRNADDLIITNDSDLYRVLNLHYNRSNQIDVPASFRDVVQATLREFFHAIQQQKDLEPSWKKSIYKIIQRLDDQIPDFFKDEHWMHSI
;
A
#
# COMPACT_ATOMS: atom_id res chain seq x y z
N MET A 1 1.37 8.59 5.76
CA MET A 1 2.58 7.72 5.68
C MET A 1 2.43 6.51 4.75
N PHE A 2 1.42 5.63 4.91
CA PHE A 2 1.32 4.38 4.11
C PHE A 2 1.22 4.60 2.59
N PHE A 3 0.66 5.71 2.14
CA PHE A 3 0.66 6.09 0.72
C PHE A 3 2.06 6.23 0.11
N TYR A 4 3.07 6.55 0.93
CA TYR A 4 4.46 6.73 0.49
C TYR A 4 5.26 5.44 0.62
N THR A 5 5.18 4.75 1.77
CA THR A 5 5.95 3.53 2.04
C THR A 5 5.09 2.43 2.66
N ARG A 6 5.22 1.21 2.11
CA ARG A 6 4.54 0.00 2.59
C ARG A 6 5.43 -0.80 3.53
N TYR A 7 6.76 -0.70 3.38
CA TYR A 7 7.76 -1.45 4.13
C TYR A 7 8.77 -0.54 4.84
N PRO A 8 8.33 0.41 5.69
CA PRO A 8 9.26 1.27 6.41
C PRO A 8 10.08 0.45 7.42
N SER A 9 11.37 0.76 7.53
CA SER A 9 12.22 0.19 8.56
C SER A 9 11.84 0.75 9.94
N SER A 10 12.19 0.04 11.01
CA SER A 10 11.98 0.55 12.37
C SER A 10 12.70 1.88 12.60
N SER A 11 13.86 2.10 11.99
CA SER A 11 14.60 3.36 12.05
C SER A 11 13.86 4.49 11.36
N VAL A 12 13.29 4.25 10.17
CA VAL A 12 12.45 5.23 9.46
C VAL A 12 11.27 5.60 10.34
N LEU A 13 10.53 4.62 10.85
CA LEU A 13 9.36 4.88 11.69
C LEU A 13 9.71 5.75 12.91
N LYS A 14 10.81 5.43 13.62
CA LYS A 14 11.26 6.24 14.76
C LYS A 14 11.54 7.70 14.41
N ALA A 15 12.08 7.96 13.22
CA ALA A 15 12.39 9.31 12.76
C ALA A 15 11.14 10.18 12.47
N TYR A 16 9.98 9.55 12.24
CA TYR A 16 8.70 10.24 11.96
C TYR A 16 7.76 10.32 13.18
N PHE A 17 8.22 9.88 14.36
CA PHE A 17 7.47 10.02 15.61
C PHE A 17 8.42 10.50 16.73
N PRO A 18 8.98 11.71 16.62
CA PRO A 18 10.02 12.20 17.53
C PRO A 18 9.56 12.26 19.00
N ASP A 19 8.28 12.50 19.24
CA ASP A 19 7.69 12.64 20.59
C ASP A 19 7.34 11.29 21.24
N VAL A 20 7.45 10.20 20.48
CA VAL A 20 7.20 8.85 21.00
C VAL A 20 8.46 8.29 21.66
N ARG A 21 8.36 7.98 22.95
CA ARG A 21 9.41 7.24 23.66
C ARG A 21 9.39 5.76 23.29
N PHE A 22 10.17 5.38 22.29
CA PHE A 22 10.22 4.01 21.80
C PHE A 22 10.77 3.01 22.83
N ASN A 23 10.02 1.94 23.04
CA ASN A 23 10.49 0.70 23.66
C ASN A 23 10.20 -0.49 22.72
N LYS A 24 10.57 -1.72 23.13
CA LYS A 24 10.34 -2.93 22.31
C LYS A 24 8.86 -3.14 21.96
N LEU A 25 7.95 -2.89 22.91
CA LEU A 25 6.52 -3.07 22.73
C LEU A 25 5.94 -2.05 21.74
N ILE A 26 6.26 -0.76 21.91
CA ILE A 26 5.79 0.33 21.03
C ILE A 26 6.33 0.13 19.61
N THR A 27 7.61 -0.24 19.49
CA THR A 27 8.21 -0.53 18.17
C THR A 27 7.48 -1.69 17.49
N ALA A 28 7.19 -2.77 18.21
CA ALA A 28 6.47 -3.93 17.66
C ALA A 28 5.03 -3.57 17.27
N GLN A 29 4.34 -2.76 18.07
CA GLN A 29 2.98 -2.29 17.78
C GLN A 29 2.93 -1.49 16.47
N LEU A 30 3.90 -0.61 16.27
CA LEU A 30 3.94 0.25 15.08
C LEU A 30 4.29 -0.56 13.81
N VAL A 31 5.19 -1.55 13.92
CA VAL A 31 5.43 -2.54 12.84
C VAL A 31 4.18 -3.38 12.56
N LYS A 32 3.40 -3.73 13.59
CA LYS A 32 2.14 -4.45 13.44
C LYS A 32 1.08 -3.61 12.72
N TRP A 33 1.01 -2.30 12.96
CA TRP A 33 0.12 -1.41 12.19
C TRP A 33 0.42 -1.44 10.70
N PHE A 34 1.69 -1.30 10.31
CA PHE A 34 2.06 -1.41 8.89
C PHE A 34 1.80 -2.80 8.31
N SER A 35 1.92 -3.86 9.13
CA SER A 35 1.53 -5.20 8.71
C SER A 35 0.03 -5.31 8.44
N ASN A 36 -0.81 -4.75 9.30
CA ASN A 36 -2.26 -4.71 9.11
C ASN A 36 -2.64 -3.86 7.88
N PHE A 37 -1.97 -2.72 7.66
CA PHE A 37 -2.19 -1.90 6.47
C PHE A 37 -1.87 -2.65 5.18
N ARG A 38 -0.73 -3.38 5.13
CA ARG A 38 -0.38 -4.23 3.99
C ARG A 38 -1.36 -5.38 3.80
N GLU A 39 -1.84 -5.99 4.89
CA GLU A 39 -2.84 -7.06 4.82
C GLU A 39 -4.11 -6.57 4.13
N PHE A 40 -4.68 -5.44 4.56
CA PHE A 40 -5.83 -4.84 3.90
C PHE A 40 -5.54 -4.51 2.42
N PHE A 41 -4.39 -3.89 2.15
CA PHE A 41 -3.96 -3.53 0.80
C PHE A 41 -3.97 -4.75 -0.13
N TYR A 42 -3.25 -5.81 0.23
CA TYR A 42 -3.12 -6.99 -0.61
C TYR A 42 -4.41 -7.80 -0.71
N ILE A 43 -5.28 -7.78 0.31
CA ILE A 43 -6.62 -8.37 0.22
C ILE A 43 -7.45 -7.65 -0.85
N GLN A 44 -7.46 -6.31 -0.86
CA GLN A 44 -8.21 -5.57 -1.88
C GLN A 44 -7.60 -5.78 -3.27
N ILE A 45 -6.27 -5.68 -3.41
CA ILE A 45 -5.61 -5.94 -4.68
C ILE A 45 -5.97 -7.33 -5.23
N GLU A 46 -5.87 -8.37 -4.41
CA GLU A 46 -6.17 -9.75 -4.83
C GLU A 46 -7.65 -9.91 -5.23
N LYS A 47 -8.57 -9.35 -4.44
CA LYS A 47 -10.00 -9.36 -4.73
C LYS A 47 -10.27 -8.78 -6.13
N TYR A 48 -9.74 -7.60 -6.43
CA TYR A 48 -9.96 -6.95 -7.73
C TYR A 48 -9.24 -7.68 -8.86
N ALA A 49 -8.03 -8.20 -8.65
CA ALA A 49 -7.34 -9.01 -9.65
C ALA A 49 -8.16 -10.24 -10.07
N ARG A 50 -8.74 -10.96 -9.10
CA ARG A 50 -9.63 -12.11 -9.37
C ARG A 50 -10.92 -11.69 -10.05
N GLN A 51 -11.49 -10.55 -9.67
CA GLN A 51 -12.69 -10.01 -10.29
C GLN A 51 -12.45 -9.68 -11.78
N TYR A 52 -11.37 -8.97 -12.12
CA TYR A 52 -11.05 -8.66 -13.51
C TYR A 52 -10.82 -9.91 -14.37
N LEU A 53 -10.19 -10.95 -13.81
CA LEU A 53 -10.06 -12.24 -14.50
C LEU A 53 -11.42 -12.91 -14.75
N ALA A 54 -12.33 -12.85 -13.77
CA ALA A 54 -13.69 -13.38 -13.90
C ALA A 54 -14.55 -12.60 -14.91
N GLU A 55 -14.32 -11.28 -15.04
CA GLU A 55 -14.92 -10.41 -16.05
C GLU A 55 -14.32 -10.63 -17.46
N GLY A 56 -13.31 -11.49 -17.58
CA GLY A 56 -12.76 -11.92 -18.87
C GLY A 56 -11.60 -11.08 -19.39
N ILE A 57 -11.08 -10.13 -18.59
CA ILE A 57 -9.87 -9.37 -18.94
C ILE A 57 -8.70 -10.34 -19.14
N ARG A 58 -7.92 -10.13 -20.20
CA ARG A 58 -6.81 -11.02 -20.58
C ARG A 58 -5.45 -10.34 -20.53
N ASN A 59 -5.39 -9.03 -20.74
CA ASN A 59 -4.15 -8.28 -20.71
C ASN A 59 -4.08 -7.42 -19.44
N ALA A 60 -2.97 -7.53 -18.70
CA ALA A 60 -2.76 -6.71 -17.52
C ALA A 60 -2.54 -5.23 -17.85
N ASP A 61 -2.11 -4.92 -19.09
CA ASP A 61 -1.96 -3.54 -19.53
C ASP A 61 -3.29 -2.79 -19.64
N ASP A 62 -4.40 -3.51 -19.78
CA ASP A 62 -5.76 -2.95 -19.77
C ASP A 62 -6.19 -2.55 -18.35
N LEU A 63 -5.47 -3.02 -17.32
CA LEU A 63 -5.73 -2.65 -15.92
C LEU A 63 -5.10 -1.29 -15.65
N ILE A 64 -5.93 -0.25 -15.79
CA ILE A 64 -5.59 1.14 -15.53
C ILE A 64 -6.30 1.60 -14.25
N ILE A 65 -5.52 2.12 -13.30
CA ILE A 65 -6.06 2.71 -12.08
C ILE A 65 -6.11 4.22 -12.25
N THR A 66 -7.32 4.76 -12.20
CA THR A 66 -7.60 6.20 -12.17
C THR A 66 -8.08 6.60 -10.77
N ASN A 67 -8.26 7.90 -10.55
CA ASN A 67 -8.80 8.39 -9.27
C ASN A 67 -10.26 7.94 -9.05
N ASP A 68 -10.98 7.63 -10.14
CA ASP A 68 -12.36 7.16 -10.13
C ASP A 68 -12.48 5.63 -10.05
N SER A 69 -11.36 4.90 -10.13
CA SER A 69 -11.38 3.44 -9.99
C SER A 69 -11.86 3.04 -8.59
N ASP A 70 -12.82 2.12 -8.52
CA ASP A 70 -13.38 1.67 -7.23
C ASP A 70 -12.32 1.14 -6.27
N LEU A 71 -11.34 0.38 -6.77
CA LEU A 71 -10.20 -0.07 -5.97
C LEU A 71 -9.47 1.10 -5.31
N TYR A 72 -9.19 2.17 -6.08
CA TYR A 72 -8.49 3.34 -5.56
C TYR A 72 -9.31 4.06 -4.49
N ARG A 73 -10.62 4.23 -4.73
CA ARG A 73 -11.55 4.83 -3.75
C ARG A 73 -11.64 4.03 -2.46
N VAL A 74 -11.70 2.70 -2.54
CA VAL A 74 -11.72 1.80 -1.37
C VAL A 74 -10.44 1.96 -0.54
N LEU A 75 -9.27 2.01 -1.21
CA LEU A 75 -7.99 2.21 -0.53
C LEU A 75 -7.90 3.61 0.09
N ASN A 76 -8.27 4.66 -0.64
CA ASN A 76 -8.26 6.04 -0.12
C ASN A 76 -9.18 6.17 1.11
N LEU A 77 -10.41 5.68 1.04
CA LEU A 77 -11.35 5.73 2.16
C LEU A 77 -10.83 5.00 3.40
N HIS A 78 -10.09 3.90 3.21
CA HIS A 78 -9.54 3.13 4.33
C HIS A 78 -8.37 3.86 5.01
N TYR A 79 -7.43 4.41 4.24
CA TYR A 79 -6.23 5.05 4.79
C TYR A 79 -6.37 6.54 5.10
N ASN A 80 -7.37 7.20 4.51
CA ASN A 80 -7.59 8.65 4.53
C ASN A 80 -9.08 8.95 4.74
N ARG A 81 -9.66 8.39 5.79
CA ARG A 81 -11.11 8.46 6.07
C ARG A 81 -11.66 9.89 6.11
N SER A 82 -10.88 10.84 6.64
CA SER A 82 -11.26 12.25 6.71
C SER A 82 -10.92 13.03 5.44
N ASN A 83 -10.31 12.38 4.43
CA ASN A 83 -9.85 12.97 3.18
C ASN A 83 -9.02 14.26 3.39
N GLN A 84 -8.15 14.24 4.39
CA GLN A 84 -7.34 15.40 4.82
C GLN A 84 -6.01 15.51 4.06
N ILE A 85 -5.60 14.45 3.39
CA ILE A 85 -4.31 14.40 2.69
C ILE A 85 -4.57 14.21 1.20
N ASP A 86 -3.90 14.99 0.38
CA ASP A 86 -3.78 14.70 -1.05
C ASP A 86 -2.92 13.45 -1.25
N VAL A 87 -3.53 12.43 -1.86
CA VAL A 87 -2.84 11.17 -2.10
C VAL A 87 -1.79 11.38 -3.20
N PRO A 88 -0.51 11.00 -2.97
CA PRO A 88 0.53 11.18 -3.98
C PRO A 88 0.23 10.36 -5.23
N ALA A 89 0.51 10.93 -6.41
CA ALA A 89 0.31 10.25 -7.68
C ALA A 89 1.06 8.90 -7.75
N SER A 90 2.25 8.83 -7.13
CA SER A 90 3.04 7.59 -7.06
C SER A 90 2.31 6.46 -6.35
N PHE A 91 1.43 6.74 -5.39
CA PHE A 91 0.61 5.69 -4.76
C PHE A 91 -0.31 5.01 -5.76
N ARG A 92 -0.91 5.78 -6.69
CA ARG A 92 -1.76 5.22 -7.74
C ARG A 92 -0.95 4.30 -8.66
N ASP A 93 0.26 4.70 -9.02
CA ASP A 93 1.17 3.90 -9.84
C ASP A 93 1.54 2.59 -9.13
N VAL A 94 1.77 2.64 -7.81
CA VAL A 94 2.01 1.46 -6.97
C VAL A 94 0.78 0.54 -6.93
N VAL A 95 -0.42 1.09 -6.77
CA VAL A 95 -1.68 0.30 -6.78
C VAL A 95 -1.82 -0.42 -8.11
N GLN A 96 -1.62 0.29 -9.23
CA GLN A 96 -1.68 -0.29 -10.57
C GLN A 96 -0.63 -1.38 -10.77
N ALA A 97 0.63 -1.11 -10.44
CA ALA A 97 1.71 -2.08 -10.55
C ALA A 97 1.42 -3.34 -9.72
N THR A 98 0.96 -3.16 -8.47
CA THR A 98 0.59 -4.29 -7.60
C THR A 98 -0.56 -5.09 -8.18
N LEU A 99 -1.60 -4.42 -8.70
CA LEU A 99 -2.73 -5.09 -9.33
C LEU A 99 -2.29 -5.95 -10.51
N ARG A 100 -1.41 -5.43 -11.37
CA ARG A 100 -0.89 -6.16 -12.53
C ARG A 100 -0.04 -7.37 -12.13
N GLU A 101 0.80 -7.24 -11.11
CA GLU A 101 1.59 -8.37 -10.58
C GLU A 101 0.70 -9.48 -10.02
N PHE A 102 -0.32 -9.12 -9.23
CA PHE A 102 -1.29 -10.08 -8.71
C PHE A 102 -2.10 -10.72 -9.84
N PHE A 103 -2.59 -9.92 -10.78
CA PHE A 103 -3.35 -10.39 -11.94
C PHE A 103 -2.54 -11.41 -12.74
N HIS A 104 -1.28 -11.10 -13.08
CA HIS A 104 -0.41 -12.01 -13.82
C HIS A 104 -0.14 -13.32 -13.05
N ALA A 105 0.13 -13.23 -11.75
CA ALA A 105 0.36 -14.42 -10.94
C ALA A 105 -0.87 -15.33 -10.91
N ILE A 106 -2.06 -14.77 -10.69
CA ILE A 106 -3.31 -15.52 -10.63
C ILE A 106 -3.70 -16.07 -12.01
N GLN A 107 -3.51 -15.28 -13.07
CA GLN A 107 -3.77 -15.71 -14.45
C GLN A 107 -2.92 -16.94 -14.83
N GLN A 108 -1.69 -17.00 -14.33
CA GLN A 108 -0.75 -18.10 -14.53
C GLN A 108 -0.89 -19.22 -13.49
N GLN A 109 -1.91 -19.16 -12.63
CA GLN A 109 -2.15 -20.10 -11.52
C GLN A 109 -0.98 -20.24 -10.53
N LYS A 110 -0.08 -19.25 -10.50
CA LYS A 110 1.03 -19.20 -9.54
C LYS A 110 0.54 -18.97 -8.11
N ASP A 111 -0.69 -18.48 -7.94
CA ASP A 111 -1.32 -18.28 -6.63
C ASP A 111 -1.61 -19.58 -5.87
N LEU A 112 -1.53 -20.73 -6.55
CA LEU A 112 -1.58 -22.06 -5.94
C LEU A 112 -0.27 -22.46 -5.25
N GLU A 113 0.84 -21.80 -5.59
CA GLU A 113 2.14 -22.10 -5.01
C GLU A 113 2.31 -21.47 -3.61
N PRO A 114 2.98 -22.16 -2.67
CA PRO A 114 3.37 -21.55 -1.42
C PRO A 114 4.24 -20.32 -1.67
N SER A 115 3.98 -19.23 -0.94
CA SER A 115 4.79 -18.00 -1.02
C SER A 115 4.78 -17.27 -2.37
N TRP A 116 3.79 -17.50 -3.24
CA TRP A 116 3.68 -16.82 -4.55
C TRP A 116 3.77 -15.28 -4.48
N LYS A 117 3.30 -14.68 -3.37
CA LYS A 117 3.36 -13.23 -3.15
C LYS A 117 4.77 -12.71 -2.84
N LYS A 118 5.74 -13.57 -2.53
CA LYS A 118 7.08 -13.18 -2.06
C LYS A 118 7.87 -12.39 -3.11
N SER A 119 7.75 -12.74 -4.39
CA SER A 119 8.34 -11.97 -5.49
C SER A 119 7.67 -10.61 -5.63
N ILE A 120 6.33 -10.58 -5.57
CA ILE A 120 5.54 -9.35 -5.67
C ILE A 120 5.91 -8.37 -4.56
N TYR A 121 6.02 -8.84 -3.32
CA TYR A 121 6.43 -7.99 -2.18
C TYR A 121 7.78 -7.31 -2.39
N LYS A 122 8.74 -7.99 -3.03
CA LYS A 122 10.05 -7.39 -3.37
C LYS A 122 9.93 -6.32 -4.44
N ILE A 123 9.00 -6.46 -5.38
CA ILE A 123 8.72 -5.43 -6.39
C ILE A 123 8.13 -4.22 -5.70
N ILE A 124 7.08 -4.39 -4.89
CA ILE A 124 6.38 -3.28 -4.23
C ILE A 124 7.28 -2.55 -3.24
N GLN A 125 8.16 -3.28 -2.54
CA GLN A 125 9.14 -2.66 -1.65
C GLN A 125 10.10 -1.71 -2.38
N ARG A 126 10.42 -1.95 -3.66
CA ARG A 126 11.29 -1.05 -4.46
C ARG A 126 10.57 0.21 -4.94
N LEU A 127 9.25 0.25 -4.82
CA LEU A 127 8.41 1.40 -5.18
C LEU A 127 8.08 2.28 -3.96
N ASP A 128 8.65 1.98 -2.80
CA ASP A 128 8.47 2.82 -1.61
C ASP A 128 9.20 4.15 -1.79
N ASP A 129 8.45 5.23 -1.58
CA ASP A 129 8.91 6.61 -1.63
C ASP A 129 9.31 7.14 -0.26
N GLN A 130 10.08 8.23 -0.28
CA GLN A 130 10.34 9.02 0.91
C GLN A 130 9.03 9.57 1.48
N ILE A 131 8.82 9.38 2.78
CA ILE A 131 7.72 10.03 3.50
C ILE A 131 8.03 11.54 3.58
N PRO A 132 7.09 12.45 3.29
CA PRO A 132 7.32 13.88 3.43
C PRO A 132 7.71 14.29 4.85
N ASP A 133 8.68 15.21 4.98
CA ASP A 133 9.21 15.61 6.27
C ASP A 133 8.19 16.29 7.18
N PHE A 134 7.12 16.88 6.63
CA PHE A 134 6.04 17.46 7.44
C PHE A 134 5.39 16.43 8.36
N PHE A 135 5.41 15.12 8.03
CA PHE A 135 4.90 14.08 8.93
C PHE A 135 5.68 13.96 10.25
N LYS A 136 6.85 14.62 10.38
CA LYS A 136 7.62 14.67 11.64
C LYS A 136 7.08 15.71 12.62
N ASP A 137 6.34 16.70 12.15
CA ASP A 137 5.75 17.74 13.00
C ASP A 137 4.43 17.22 13.59
N GLU A 138 4.26 17.23 14.91
CA GLU A 138 3.00 16.80 15.55
C GLU A 138 1.77 17.56 15.05
N HIS A 139 1.95 18.83 14.68
CA HIS A 139 0.88 19.73 14.27
C HIS A 139 0.76 19.83 12.76
N TRP A 140 1.34 18.89 12.00
CA TRP A 140 1.29 18.91 10.54
C TRP A 140 -0.13 19.02 9.98
N MET A 141 -1.13 18.47 10.69
CA MET A 141 -2.55 18.55 10.32
C MET A 141 -3.17 19.94 10.47
N HIS A 142 -2.55 20.85 11.23
CA HIS A 142 -2.99 22.25 11.32
C HIS A 142 -2.44 23.12 10.19
N SER A 143 -1.48 22.59 9.43
CA SER A 143 -0.72 23.30 8.38
C SER A 143 -1.16 22.92 6.96
N ILE A 144 -2.19 22.08 6.83
CA ILE A 144 -2.85 21.67 5.56
C ILE A 144 -4.25 22.26 5.46
#